data_AF-A0A2A3YAE9-F1
#
_entry.id   AF-A0A2A3YAE9-F1
#
_cell.length_a   1.000
_cell.length_b   1.000
_cell.length_c   1.000
_cell.angle_alpha   90.00
_cell.angle_beta   90.00
_cell.angle_gamma   90.00
#
_symmetry.space_group_name_H-M   'P 1'
#
loop_
_entity.id
_entity.type
_entity.pdbx_description
1 polymer ?
#
loop_
_entity_poly.entity_id
_entity_poly.type
_entity_poly.pdbx_seq_one_letter_code
_entity_poly.pdbx_strand_id
1 'polypeptide(L)' 'MPNQILHLSLTKDQLADLVNALEDYRDDFRTKAADATRGFGLDKAYWDSRVAEVQLVLELVSVSGRLNRH' A
#
# COMPACT_ATOMS: atom_id res chain seq x y z
N MET A 1 7.25 -2.76 17.31
CA MET A 1 6.71 -3.69 16.29
C MET A 1 7.88 -4.43 15.67
N PRO A 2 7.75 -5.71 15.29
CA PRO A 2 8.83 -6.44 14.62
C PRO A 2 9.19 -5.75 13.29
N ASN A 3 10.48 -5.62 12.99
CA ASN A 3 10.92 -5.15 11.68
C ASN A 3 10.48 -6.15 10.61
N GLN A 4 9.51 -5.77 9.78
CA GLN A 4 9.13 -6.53 8.61
C GLN A 4 10.11 -6.21 7.49
N ILE A 5 10.83 -7.20 7.01
CA ILE A 5 11.77 -7.07 5.89
C ILE A 5 11.18 -7.82 4.70
N LEU A 6 10.99 -7.12 3.58
CA LEU A 6 10.53 -7.72 2.33
C LEU A 6 11.72 -7.97 1.40
N HIS A 7 11.98 -9.24 1.10
CA HIS A 7 12.96 -9.64 0.09
C HIS A 7 12.27 -9.71 -1.28
N LEU A 8 12.63 -8.79 -2.18
CA LEU A 8 12.06 -8.69 -3.52
C LEU A 8 13.15 -8.86 -4.58
N SER A 9 12.90 -9.74 -5.55
CA SER A 9 13.72 -9.91 -6.76
C SER A 9 12.89 -9.49 -7.95
N LEU A 10 12.87 -8.19 -8.25
CA LEU A 10 12.06 -7.57 -9.29
C LEU A 10 12.95 -6.73 -10.20
N THR A 11 12.62 -6.67 -11.49
CA THR A 11 13.19 -5.66 -12.38
C THR A 11 12.71 -4.26 -11.98
N LYS A 12 13.34 -3.22 -12.54
CA LYS A 12 12.92 -1.83 -12.32
C LYS A 12 11.47 -1.59 -12.73
N ASP A 13 11.04 -2.16 -13.85
CA ASP A 13 9.68 -1.99 -14.38
C ASP A 13 8.67 -2.76 -13.51
N GLN A 14 8.99 -3.99 -13.12
CA GLN A 14 8.16 -4.77 -12.19
C GLN A 14 8.02 -4.09 -10.82
N LEU A 15 9.07 -3.42 -10.35
CA LEU A 15 9.01 -2.62 -9.13
C LEU A 15 8.10 -1.40 -9.31
N ALA A 16 8.17 -0.72 -10.45
CA ALA A 16 7.30 0.42 -10.75
C ALA A 16 5.82 -0.01 -10.84
N ASP A 17 5.54 -1.12 -11.52
CA ASP A 17 4.20 -1.71 -11.62
C ASP A 17 3.65 -2.08 -10.24
N LEU A 18 4.48 -2.67 -9.38
CA LEU A 18 4.12 -3.00 -8.00
C LEU A 18 3.78 -1.74 -7.18
N VAL A 19 4.57 -0.69 -7.31
CA VAL A 19 4.31 0.59 -6.61
C VAL A 19 2.98 1.17 -7.09
N ASN A 20 2.76 1.28 -8.41
CA ASN A 20 1.53 1.82 -8.97
C ASN A 20 0.31 1.04 -8.49
N ALA A 21 0.36 -0.31 -8.52
CA ALA A 21 -0.74 -1.14 -8.05
C ALA A 21 -1.05 -0.92 -6.56
N LEU A 22 -0.02 -0.77 -5.71
CA LEU A 22 -0.21 -0.47 -4.29
C LEU A 22 -0.82 0.93 -4.07
N GLU A 23 -0.44 1.92 -4.87
CA GLU A 23 -1.05 3.25 -4.83
C GLU A 23 -2.53 3.20 -5.21
N ASP A 24 -2.85 2.51 -6.30
CA ASP A 24 -4.24 2.32 -6.76
C ASP A 24 -5.11 1.67 -5.68
N TYR A 25 -4.62 0.60 -5.04
CA TYR A 25 -5.36 -0.06 -3.95
C TYR A 25 -5.55 0.85 -2.73
N ARG A 26 -4.51 1.60 -2.34
CA ARG A 26 -4.60 2.54 -1.22
C ARG A 26 -5.66 3.60 -1.51
N ASP A 27 -5.69 4.13 -2.72
CA ASP A 27 -6.59 5.21 -3.10
C ASP A 27 -8.04 4.71 -3.32
N ASP A 28 -8.23 3.47 -3.78
CA ASP A 28 -9.53 2.80 -3.73
C ASP A 28 -10.03 2.66 -2.29
N PHE A 29 -9.19 2.21 -1.35
CA PHE A 29 -9.60 2.12 0.06
C PHE A 29 -9.91 3.48 0.70
N ARG A 30 -9.19 4.55 0.33
CA ARG A 30 -9.55 5.92 0.74
C ARG A 30 -10.92 6.33 0.22
N THR A 31 -11.24 5.96 -1.02
CA THR A 31 -12.56 6.20 -1.61
C THR A 31 -13.64 5.44 -0.83
N LYS A 32 -13.41 4.16 -0.52
CA LYS A 32 -14.36 3.38 0.30
C LYS A 32 -14.50 3.92 1.71
N ALA A 33 -13.44 4.44 2.33
CA ALA A 33 -13.53 5.11 3.63
C ALA A 33 -14.40 6.37 3.55
N ALA A 34 -14.27 7.16 2.47
CA ALA A 34 -15.12 8.31 2.23
C ALA A 34 -16.58 7.91 2.02
N ASP A 35 -16.86 6.85 1.27
CA ASP A 35 -18.22 6.34 1.07
C ASP A 35 -18.83 5.73 2.35
N ALA A 36 -18.01 5.13 3.22
CA ALA A 36 -18.44 4.64 4.52
C ALA A 36 -18.96 5.76 5.43
N THR A 37 -18.40 6.97 5.33
CA THR A 37 -18.95 8.14 6.06
C THR A 37 -20.36 8.52 5.63
N ARG A 38 -20.79 8.05 4.45
CA ARG A 38 -22.14 8.23 3.89
C ARG A 38 -23.05 7.03 4.15
N GLY A 39 -22.58 6.03 4.90
CA GLY A 39 -23.36 4.84 5.27
C GLY A 39 -23.31 3.69 4.26
N PHE A 40 -22.35 3.68 3.32
CA PHE A 40 -22.18 2.59 2.36
C PHE A 40 -21.05 1.63 2.77
N GLY A 41 -21.29 0.32 2.69
CA GLY A 41 -20.26 -0.70 2.88
C GLY A 41 -19.85 -0.93 4.34
N LEU A 42 -18.59 -1.31 4.55
CA LEU A 42 -17.99 -1.52 5.87
C LEU A 42 -17.65 -0.20 6.56
N ASP A 43 -17.42 -0.25 7.88
CA ASP A 43 -17.11 0.94 8.67
C ASP A 43 -15.84 1.67 8.18
N LYS A 44 -15.83 3.00 8.36
CA LYS A 44 -14.69 3.85 7.99
C LYS A 44 -13.39 3.37 8.64
N ALA A 45 -13.45 2.97 9.92
CA ALA A 45 -12.26 2.51 10.65
C ALA A 45 -11.64 1.26 10.01
N TYR A 46 -12.47 0.36 9.44
CA TYR A 46 -11.98 -0.79 8.71
C TYR A 46 -11.19 -0.35 7.46
N TRP A 47 -11.76 0.53 6.64
CA TRP A 47 -11.09 1.01 5.42
C TRP A 47 -9.84 1.83 5.73
N ASP A 48 -9.87 2.69 6.76
CA ASP A 48 -8.70 3.41 7.24
C ASP A 48 -7.57 2.45 7.65
N SER A 49 -7.91 1.33 8.31
CA SER A 49 -6.90 0.31 8.65
C SER A 49 -6.27 -0.33 7.40
N ARG A 50 -7.07 -0.58 6.35
CA ARG A 50 -6.55 -1.12 5.08
C ARG A 50 -5.64 -0.12 4.37
N VAL A 51 -6.00 1.17 4.38
CA VAL A 51 -5.15 2.26 3.86
C VAL A 51 -3.80 2.26 4.58
N ALA A 52 -3.80 2.16 5.91
CA ALA A 52 -2.58 2.15 6.70
C ALA A 52 -1.69 0.93 6.41
N GLU A 53 -2.29 -0.25 6.25
CA GLU A 53 -1.57 -1.46 5.87
C GLU A 53 -0.91 -1.36 4.50
N VAL A 54 -1.65 -0.90 3.48
CA VAL A 54 -1.09 -0.73 2.12
C VAL A 54 0.00 0.34 2.10
N GLN A 55 -0.19 1.44 2.84
CA GLN A 55 0.82 2.48 2.99
C GLN A 55 2.12 1.93 3.60
N LEU A 56 2.04 1.08 4.62
CA LEU A 56 3.21 0.44 5.22
C LEU A 56 3.92 -0.48 4.21
N VAL A 57 3.18 -1.26 3.42
CA VAL A 57 3.78 -2.09 2.36
C VAL A 57 4.45 -1.23 1.31
N LEU A 58 3.83 -0.14 0.88
CA LEU A 58 4.38 0.80 -0.09
C LEU A 58 5.68 1.44 0.38
N GLU A 59 5.78 1.77 1.67
CA GLU A 59 7.02 2.25 2.29
C GLU A 59 8.11 1.19 2.27
N LEU A 60 7.79 -0.07 2.64
CA LEU A 60 8.74 -1.18 2.59
C LEU A 60 9.26 -1.45 1.18
N VAL A 61 8.36 -1.49 0.18
CA VAL A 61 8.72 -1.69 -1.23
C VAL A 61 9.61 -0.54 -1.74
N SER A 62 9.27 0.70 -1.38
CA SER A 62 10.04 1.89 -1.77
C SER A 62 11.44 1.91 -1.18
N VAL A 63 11.61 1.47 0.07
CA VAL A 63 12.92 1.35 0.73
C VAL A 63 13.75 0.25 0.06
N SER A 64 13.18 -0.95 -0.14
CA SER A 64 13.86 -2.06 -0.82
C SER A 64 14.27 -1.71 -2.26
N GLY A 65 13.43 -0.96 -2.98
CA GLY A 65 13.72 -0.47 -4.33
C GLY A 65 14.87 0.54 -4.42
N ARG A 66 15.17 1.28 -3.34
CA ARG A 66 16.34 2.17 -3.27
C ARG A 66 17.63 1.39 -3.01
N LEU A 67 17.56 0.33 -2.21
CA LEU A 67 18.71 -0.50 -1.85
C LEU A 67 19.23 -1.32 -3.04
N ASN A 68 18.35 -1.75 -3.96
CA ASN A 68 18.71 -2.55 -5.15
C ASN A 68 19.28 -1.71 -6.33
N ARG A 69 19.67 -0.44 -6.14
CA ARG A 69 20.25 0.43 -7.19
C ARG A 69 21.79 0.49 -7.19
N HIS A 70 22.46 -0.37 -6.43
CA HIS A 70 23.92 -0.53 -6.40
C HIS A 70 24.33 -1.86 -7.02
#